data_AF-A0A7C4CGC0-F1
#
_entry.id   AF-A0A7C4CGC0-F1
#
_cell.length_a   1.000
_cell.length_b   1.000
_cell.length_c   1.000
_cell.angle_alpha   90.00
_cell.angle_beta   90.00
_cell.angle_gamma   90.00
#
_symmetry.space_group_name_H-M   'P 1'
#
loop_
_entity.id
_entity.type
_entity.pdbx_description
1 polymer ?
#
loop_
_entity_poly.entity_id
_entity_poly.type
_entity_poly.pdbx_seq_one_letter_code
_entity_poly.pdbx_strand_id
1 'polypeptide(L)'
;SEASTIAGAFKYGKKVLEVPKIDLKVTGSVAVDREGGRVGKGHGYSDLEYGILGEMGAIDGRTPVATTVHDLQIVERVPMEPQDMPVYLIVTPSSVMRTGRFGNPKILWELITEDIEREIPMVRYLKGRISQGERRLNMGSLGPS
;
A
#
# COMPACT_ATOMS: atom_id res chain seq x y z
N SER A 1 -14.88 -20.85 1.14
CA SER A 1 -14.34 -20.34 -0.13
C SER A 1 -15.11 -19.15 -0.69
N GLU A 2 -16.39 -18.93 -0.36
CA GLU A 2 -17.17 -17.79 -0.90
C GLU A 2 -16.60 -16.41 -0.49
N ALA A 3 -16.18 -16.25 0.76
CA ALA A 3 -15.67 -14.98 1.30
C ALA A 3 -14.38 -14.45 0.64
N SER A 4 -13.59 -15.31 -0.02
CA SER A 4 -12.35 -14.91 -0.72
C SER A 4 -12.60 -14.43 -2.16
N THR A 5 -13.85 -14.33 -2.60
CA THR A 5 -14.24 -13.73 -3.89
C THR A 5 -14.59 -12.25 -3.71
N ILE A 6 -14.52 -11.45 -4.77
CA ILE A 6 -14.94 -10.03 -4.73
C ILE A 6 -16.40 -9.91 -4.25
N ALA A 7 -17.31 -10.72 -4.82
CA ALA A 7 -18.71 -10.73 -4.45
C ALA A 7 -18.92 -11.13 -2.97
N GLY A 8 -18.21 -12.16 -2.51
CA GLY A 8 -18.24 -12.58 -1.11
C GLY A 8 -17.70 -11.51 -0.16
N ALA A 9 -16.63 -10.81 -0.54
CA ALA A 9 -16.08 -9.71 0.25
C ALA A 9 -17.10 -8.58 0.44
N PHE A 10 -17.89 -8.23 -0.59
CA PHE A 10 -18.97 -7.24 -0.45
C PHE A 10 -20.16 -7.75 0.38
N LYS A 11 -20.48 -9.03 0.30
CA LYS A 11 -21.60 -9.64 1.03
C LYS A 11 -21.31 -9.80 2.53
N TYR A 12 -20.11 -10.25 2.88
CA TYR A 12 -19.73 -10.59 4.24
C TYR A 12 -18.84 -9.55 4.91
N GLY A 13 -18.23 -8.65 4.14
CA GLY A 13 -17.37 -7.59 4.65
C GLY A 13 -18.16 -6.45 5.28
N LYS A 14 -17.54 -5.81 6.28
CA LYS A 14 -18.00 -4.56 6.86
C LYS A 14 -17.07 -3.43 6.43
N LYS A 15 -17.62 -2.32 5.96
CA LYS A 15 -16.85 -1.10 5.72
C LYS A 15 -16.33 -0.56 7.06
N VAL A 16 -15.03 -0.33 7.14
CA VAL A 16 -14.37 0.23 8.32
C VAL A 16 -13.57 1.47 7.92
N LEU A 17 -13.60 2.49 8.77
CA LEU A 17 -12.73 3.67 8.66
C LEU A 17 -11.49 3.55 9.54
N GLU A 18 -11.58 2.73 10.59
CA GLU A 18 -10.47 2.36 11.44
C GLU A 18 -10.00 0.98 11.03
N VAL A 19 -8.82 0.93 10.43
CA VAL A 19 -8.20 -0.33 10.02
C VAL A 19 -7.32 -0.80 11.18
N PRO A 20 -7.50 -2.04 11.67
CA PRO A 20 -6.63 -2.56 12.72
C PRO A 20 -5.19 -2.65 12.22
N LYS A 21 -4.24 -2.79 13.14
CA LYS A 21 -2.85 -3.05 12.77
C LYS A 21 -2.77 -4.28 11.86
N ILE A 22 -2.06 -4.13 10.73
CA ILE A 22 -1.83 -5.18 9.75
C ILE A 22 -0.39 -5.68 9.92
N ASP A 23 -0.26 -6.97 10.25
CA ASP A 23 1.03 -7.63 10.44
C ASP A 23 1.62 -8.18 9.13
N LEU A 24 0.82 -8.27 8.06
CA LEU A 24 1.24 -8.77 6.75
C LEU A 24 0.34 -8.20 5.64
N LYS A 25 0.96 -7.65 4.59
CA LYS A 25 0.27 -7.30 3.34
C LYS A 25 0.61 -8.33 2.27
N VAL A 26 -0.40 -8.92 1.64
CA VAL A 26 -0.21 -9.80 0.47
C VAL A 26 -0.61 -9.05 -0.79
N THR A 27 0.28 -9.02 -1.79
CA THR A 27 0.03 -8.36 -3.08
C THR A 27 0.30 -9.29 -4.25
N GLY A 28 -0.43 -9.08 -5.34
CA GLY A 28 -0.16 -9.73 -6.61
C GLY A 28 1.00 -9.06 -7.36
N SER A 29 1.71 -9.86 -8.16
CA SER A 29 2.83 -9.41 -8.96
C SER A 29 2.80 -10.04 -10.35
N VAL A 30 3.23 -9.27 -11.36
CA VAL A 30 3.50 -9.75 -12.72
C VAL A 30 4.90 -10.37 -12.78
N ALA A 31 5.88 -9.75 -12.13
CA ALA A 31 7.25 -10.25 -11.99
C ALA A 31 7.88 -9.72 -10.69
N VAL A 32 8.91 -10.41 -10.22
CA VAL A 32 9.74 -9.99 -9.07
C VAL A 32 11.21 -10.31 -9.34
N ASP A 33 12.10 -9.63 -8.63
CA ASP A 33 13.50 -10.05 -8.53
C ASP A 33 13.82 -10.59 -7.13
N ARG A 34 15.01 -11.18 -6.98
CA ARG A 34 15.46 -11.77 -5.71
C ARG A 34 15.85 -10.72 -4.65
N GLU A 35 15.96 -9.45 -5.03
CA GLU A 35 16.27 -8.32 -4.15
C GLU A 35 14.99 -7.63 -3.61
N GLY A 36 13.81 -8.15 -3.98
CA GLY A 36 12.52 -7.63 -3.54
C GLY A 36 11.95 -6.54 -4.42
N GLY A 37 12.50 -6.32 -5.61
CA GLY A 37 11.85 -5.54 -6.65
C GLY A 37 10.60 -6.25 -7.19
N ARG A 38 9.59 -5.47 -7.58
CA ARG A 38 8.26 -5.97 -7.98
C ARG A 38 7.68 -5.18 -9.12
N VAL A 39 7.13 -5.89 -10.11
CA VAL A 39 6.30 -5.31 -11.17
C VAL A 39 4.84 -5.65 -10.91
N GLY A 40 4.01 -4.64 -10.68
CA GLY A 40 2.55 -4.78 -10.63
C GLY A 40 1.91 -4.71 -12.02
N LYS A 41 0.59 -4.57 -12.09
CA LYS A 41 -0.14 -4.33 -13.36
C LYS A 41 0.05 -2.92 -13.96
N GLY A 42 0.98 -2.12 -13.42
CA GLY A 42 1.37 -0.81 -13.98
C GLY A 42 0.55 0.42 -13.56
N HIS A 43 -0.48 0.29 -12.71
CA HIS A 43 -1.34 1.43 -12.35
C HIS A 43 -0.97 2.10 -11.01
N GLY A 44 0.05 1.62 -10.29
CA GLY A 44 0.48 2.19 -9.00
C GLY A 44 -0.49 2.03 -7.82
N TYR A 45 -1.70 1.49 -8.02
CA TYR A 45 -2.71 1.37 -6.96
C TYR A 45 -2.24 0.59 -5.73
N SER A 46 -1.51 -0.52 -5.91
CA SER A 46 -1.02 -1.29 -4.77
C SER A 46 -0.04 -0.48 -3.90
N ASP A 47 0.74 0.41 -4.51
CA ASP A 47 1.69 1.26 -3.80
C ASP A 47 0.95 2.42 -3.12
N LEU A 48 -0.06 3.01 -3.78
CA LEU A 48 -0.99 3.97 -3.19
C LEU A 48 -1.76 3.41 -1.99
N GLU A 49 -2.27 2.18 -2.08
CA GLU A 49 -2.94 1.48 -0.97
C GLU A 49 -2.01 1.29 0.23
N TYR A 50 -0.72 1.05 0.00
CA TYR A 50 0.26 1.04 1.09
C TYR A 50 0.33 2.41 1.76
N GLY A 51 0.46 3.48 0.97
CA GLY A 51 0.48 4.85 1.48
C GLY A 51 -0.78 5.17 2.31
N ILE A 52 -1.96 4.81 1.82
CA ILE A 52 -3.24 4.99 2.53
C ILE A 52 -3.22 4.28 3.88
N LEU A 53 -2.84 3.01 3.92
CA LEU A 53 -2.75 2.25 5.17
C LEU A 53 -1.70 2.84 6.13
N GLY A 54 -0.61 3.40 5.59
CA GLY A 54 0.41 4.11 6.36
C GLY A 54 -0.12 5.39 7.01
N GLU A 55 -0.86 6.22 6.27
CA GLU A 55 -1.53 7.42 6.79
C GLU A 55 -2.60 7.10 7.84
N MET A 56 -3.20 5.91 7.75
CA MET A 56 -4.14 5.40 8.74
C MET A 56 -3.45 4.82 9.98
N GLY A 57 -2.13 4.68 9.98
CA GLY A 57 -1.36 4.03 11.05
C GLY A 57 -1.58 2.51 11.14
N ALA A 58 -2.16 1.90 10.11
CA ALA A 58 -2.45 0.46 10.07
C ALA A 58 -1.22 -0.37 9.68
N ILE A 59 -0.28 0.21 8.93
CA ILE A 59 1.01 -0.38 8.58
C ILE A 59 2.15 0.60 8.81
N ASP A 60 3.36 0.07 8.96
CA ASP A 60 4.58 0.86 9.11
C ASP A 60 5.70 0.38 8.17
N GLY A 61 6.86 1.02 8.24
CA GLY A 61 8.02 0.67 7.42
C GLY A 61 8.65 -0.70 7.70
N ARG A 62 8.07 -1.49 8.62
CA ARG A 62 8.49 -2.84 8.98
C ARG A 62 7.38 -3.88 8.76
N THR A 63 6.20 -3.48 8.30
CA THR A 63 5.16 -4.42 7.90
C THR A 63 5.66 -5.21 6.68
N PRO A 64 5.82 -6.55 6.77
CA PRO A 64 6.27 -7.34 5.64
C PRO A 64 5.22 -7.34 4.51
N VAL A 65 5.74 -7.30 3.29
CA VAL A 65 4.95 -7.46 2.07
C VAL A 65 5.28 -8.81 1.47
N ALA A 66 4.27 -9.63 1.25
CA ALA A 66 4.40 -10.94 0.63
C ALA A 66 3.75 -10.98 -0.75
N THR A 67 4.27 -11.83 -1.61
CA THR A 67 3.68 -12.14 -2.90
C THR A 67 3.81 -13.61 -3.23
N THR A 68 2.92 -14.09 -4.09
CA THR A 68 3.00 -15.40 -4.72
C THR A 68 3.20 -15.20 -6.22
N VAL A 69 4.19 -15.89 -6.78
CA VAL A 69 4.49 -15.87 -8.22
C VAL A 69 4.88 -17.27 -8.69
N HIS A 70 4.78 -17.54 -9.99
CA HIS A 70 5.38 -18.73 -10.57
C HIS A 70 6.90 -18.53 -10.71
N ASP A 71 7.68 -19.63 -10.75
CA ASP A 71 9.14 -19.57 -10.87
C ASP A 71 9.62 -18.79 -12.10
N LEU A 72 8.85 -18.85 -13.20
CA LEU A 72 9.10 -18.11 -14.45
C LEU A 72 8.91 -16.58 -14.34
N GLN A 73 8.25 -16.11 -13.29
CA GLN A 73 8.04 -14.68 -13.04
C GLN A 73 9.16 -14.08 -12.16
N ILE A 74 10.16 -14.87 -11.78
CA ILE A 74 11.39 -14.37 -11.17
C ILE A 74 12.31 -13.90 -12.31
N VAL A 75 12.54 -12.59 -12.37
CA VAL A 75 13.45 -11.96 -13.34
C VAL A 75 14.76 -11.60 -12.66
N GLU A 76 15.78 -11.26 -13.46
CA GLU A 76 17.10 -10.90 -12.95
C GLU A 76 17.06 -9.63 -12.09
N ARG A 77 16.39 -8.59 -12.59
CA ARG A 77 16.30 -7.30 -11.91
C ARG A 77 15.02 -6.57 -12.28
N VAL A 78 14.39 -5.95 -11.29
CA VAL A 78 13.29 -5.01 -11.44
C VAL A 78 13.78 -3.60 -11.08
N PRO A 79 13.69 -2.61 -11.98
CA PRO A 79 13.93 -1.22 -11.62
C PRO A 79 12.86 -0.76 -10.63
N MET A 80 13.29 -0.08 -9.57
CA MET A 80 12.42 0.37 -8.48
C MET A 80 12.69 1.84 -8.19
N GLU A 81 11.62 2.59 -8.01
CA GLU A 81 11.64 3.97 -7.55
C GLU A 81 11.49 4.04 -6.01
N PRO A 82 11.86 5.16 -5.36
CA PRO A 82 11.73 5.31 -3.90
C PRO A 82 10.31 5.12 -3.36
N GLN A 83 9.30 5.44 -4.17
CA GLN A 83 7.88 5.29 -3.85
C GLN A 83 7.33 3.88 -4.10
N ASP A 84 8.12 2.97 -4.67
CA ASP A 84 7.67 1.61 -4.93
C ASP A 84 7.78 0.75 -3.67
N MET A 85 6.73 -0.03 -3.40
CA MET A 85 6.70 -0.96 -2.29
C MET A 85 7.54 -2.21 -2.61
N PRO A 86 8.64 -2.48 -1.90
CA PRO A 86 9.40 -3.70 -2.09
C PRO A 86 8.67 -4.91 -1.50
N VAL A 87 9.00 -6.09 -1.99
CA VAL A 87 8.51 -7.37 -1.46
C VAL A 87 9.54 -7.96 -0.50
N TYR A 88 9.10 -8.26 0.71
CA TYR A 88 9.90 -8.93 1.73
C TYR A 88 9.92 -10.47 1.53
N LEU A 89 8.77 -11.05 1.19
CA LEU A 89 8.56 -12.49 1.08
C LEU A 89 8.05 -12.87 -0.31
N ILE A 90 8.80 -13.69 -1.02
CA ILE A 90 8.43 -14.25 -2.33
C ILE A 90 8.18 -15.74 -2.16
N VAL A 91 6.98 -16.19 -2.54
CA VAL A 91 6.59 -17.60 -2.50
C VAL A 91 6.35 -18.09 -3.92
N THR A 92 7.02 -19.19 -4.30
CA THR A 92 6.78 -19.93 -5.53
C THR A 92 6.38 -21.37 -5.23
N PRO A 93 5.88 -22.14 -6.22
CA PRO A 93 5.65 -23.57 -6.03
C PRO A 93 6.89 -24.34 -5.57
N SER A 94 8.09 -23.90 -5.95
CA SER A 94 9.35 -24.59 -5.63
C SER A 94 10.08 -24.05 -4.39
N SER A 95 9.79 -22.82 -3.95
CA SER A 95 10.62 -22.16 -2.93
C SER A 95 9.93 -21.04 -2.17
N VAL A 96 10.49 -20.71 -1.00
CA VAL A 96 10.14 -19.54 -0.21
C VAL A 96 11.40 -18.72 0.01
N MET A 97 11.38 -17.46 -0.40
CA MET A 97 12.54 -16.56 -0.37
C MET A 97 12.23 -15.31 0.45
N ARG A 98 13.13 -14.97 1.38
CA ARG A 98 13.12 -13.71 2.11
C ARG A 98 14.17 -12.79 1.52
N THR A 99 13.75 -11.63 1.04
CA THR A 99 14.64 -10.64 0.40
C THR A 99 15.35 -9.76 1.44
N GLY A 100 14.78 -9.69 2.66
CA GLY A 100 15.26 -8.79 3.71
C GLY A 100 14.88 -7.32 3.49
N ARG A 101 14.16 -7.00 2.41
CA ARG A 101 13.82 -5.64 2.05
C ARG A 101 12.48 -5.23 2.64
N PHE A 102 12.47 -4.07 3.30
CA PHE A 102 11.27 -3.38 3.75
C PHE A 102 11.19 -2.02 3.06
N GLY A 103 10.00 -1.43 3.05
CA GLY A 103 9.77 -0.10 2.49
C GLY A 103 8.70 0.65 3.28
N ASN A 104 8.66 1.95 3.10
CA ASN A 104 7.64 2.82 3.69
C ASN A 104 7.15 3.83 2.64
N PRO A 105 6.63 3.36 1.49
CA PRO A 105 6.14 4.26 0.46
C PRO A 105 5.03 5.14 1.02
N LYS A 106 5.10 6.42 0.67
CA LYS A 106 4.15 7.45 1.08
C LYS A 106 3.23 7.81 -0.08
N ILE A 107 2.09 8.39 0.25
CA ILE A 107 1.23 8.99 -0.79
C ILE A 107 1.98 10.19 -1.37
N LEU A 108 2.23 10.15 -2.68
CA LEU A 108 2.69 11.31 -3.45
C LEU A 108 1.47 12.14 -3.81
N TRP A 109 1.06 13.04 -2.89
CA TRP A 109 -0.17 13.84 -3.00
C TRP A 109 -0.23 14.70 -4.27
N GLU A 110 0.94 15.08 -4.80
CA GLU A 110 1.12 15.81 -6.04
C GLU A 110 0.76 14.99 -7.29
N LEU A 111 0.78 13.66 -7.20
CA LEU A 111 0.39 12.76 -8.30
C LEU A 111 -1.07 12.32 -8.21
N ILE A 112 -1.80 12.74 -7.17
CA ILE A 112 -3.21 12.40 -6.98
C ILE A 112 -4.08 13.28 -7.88
N THR A 113 -4.61 12.67 -8.94
CA THR A 113 -5.57 13.29 -9.87
C THR A 113 -7.00 13.24 -9.34
N GLU A 114 -7.89 14.05 -9.91
CA GLU A 114 -9.32 14.03 -9.60
C GLU A 114 -9.97 12.66 -9.86
N ASP A 115 -9.50 11.95 -10.90
CA ASP A 115 -9.98 10.61 -11.23
C ASP A 115 -9.61 9.60 -10.13
N ILE A 116 -8.36 9.63 -9.64
CA ILE A 116 -7.92 8.78 -8.52
C ILE A 116 -8.74 9.09 -7.26
N GLU A 117 -9.02 10.37 -6.97
CA GLU A 117 -9.86 10.74 -5.83
C GLU A 117 -11.30 10.27 -5.95
N ARG A 118 -11.85 10.25 -7.17
CA ARG A 118 -13.21 9.77 -7.43
C ARG A 118 -13.28 8.24 -7.29
N GLU A 119 -12.24 7.54 -7.73
CA GLU A 119 -12.16 6.08 -7.68
C GLU A 119 -11.83 5.55 -6.28
N ILE A 120 -11.05 6.29 -5.49
CA ILE A 120 -10.59 5.85 -4.16
C ILE A 120 -11.06 6.84 -3.09
N PRO A 121 -12.26 6.62 -2.51
CA PRO A 121 -12.83 7.52 -1.49
C PRO A 121 -11.93 7.79 -0.28
N MET A 122 -11.07 6.83 0.07
CA MET A 122 -10.13 6.97 1.18
C MET A 122 -9.08 8.06 0.94
N VAL A 123 -8.65 8.27 -0.31
CA VAL A 123 -7.72 9.35 -0.66
C VAL A 123 -8.36 10.70 -0.36
N ARG A 124 -9.61 10.90 -0.80
CA ARG A 124 -10.39 12.13 -0.50
C ARG A 124 -10.57 12.35 1.00
N TYR A 125 -10.91 11.29 1.73
CA TYR A 125 -11.07 11.34 3.19
C TYR A 125 -9.78 11.78 3.90
N LEU A 126 -8.64 11.19 3.54
CA LEU A 126 -7.34 11.53 4.12
C LEU A 126 -6.91 12.96 3.76
N LYS A 127 -7.12 13.39 2.51
CA LYS A 127 -6.83 14.77 2.06
C LYS A 127 -7.60 15.78 2.92
N GLY A 128 -8.89 15.53 3.17
CA GLY A 128 -9.72 16.35 4.06
C GLY A 128 -9.21 16.41 5.50
N ARG A 129 -8.71 15.29 6.05
CA ARG A 129 -8.12 15.23 7.39
C ARG A 129 -6.82 16.05 7.50
N ILE A 130 -5.94 15.93 6.52
CA ILE A 130 -4.66 16.67 6.49
C ILE A 130 -4.94 18.19 6.48
N SER A 131 -5.82 18.66 5.60
CA SER A 131 -6.17 20.08 5.52
C SER A 131 -6.86 20.63 6.77
N GLN A 132 -7.53 19.79 7.57
CA GLN A 132 -8.08 20.18 8.88
C GLN A 132 -7.01 20.21 9.98
N GLY A 133 -6.08 19.26 9.96
CA GLY A 133 -4.93 19.22 10.87
C GLY A 133 -4.02 20.43 10.72
N GLU A 134 -3.67 20.79 9.47
CA GLU A 134 -2.88 21.99 9.15
C GLU A 134 -3.56 23.28 9.61
N ARG A 135 -4.87 23.42 9.36
CA ARG A 135 -5.67 24.56 9.85
C ARG A 135 -5.65 24.67 11.37
N ARG A 136 -5.68 23.54 12.08
CA ARG A 136 -5.63 23.51 13.55
C ARG A 136 -4.25 23.89 14.09
N LEU A 137 -3.16 23.47 13.44
CA LEU A 137 -1.79 23.84 13.80
C LEU A 137 -1.55 25.35 13.58
N ASN A 138 -1.97 25.88 12.43
CA ASN A 138 -1.80 27.31 12.09
C ASN A 138 -2.59 28.24 13.01
N MET A 139 -3.70 27.79 13.58
CA MET A 139 -4.50 28.56 14.54
C MET A 139 -3.96 28.46 15.98
N GLY A 140 -3.21 27.39 16.30
CA GLY A 140 -2.53 27.23 17.59
C GLY A 140 -1.21 28.01 17.71
N SER A 141 -0.58 28.38 16.60
CA SER A 141 0.64 29.21 16.56
C SER A 141 0.39 30.72 16.70
N LEU A 142 -0.87 31.15 16.70
CA LEU A 142 -1.30 32.55 16.90
C LEU A 142 -1.75 32.84 18.34
N GLY A 143 -1.19 32.13 19.33
CA GLY A 143 -1.47 32.37 20.75
C GLY A 143 -1.16 33.81 21.18
N PRO A 144 -1.89 34.38 22.15
CA PRO A 144 -1.93 35.82 22.38
C PRO A 144 -0.58 36.35 22.84
N SER A 145 -0.12 37.39 22.15
CA SER A 145 0.93 38.32 22.58
C SER A 145 0.54 39.07 23.84
#